data_AF-A0A7X0LKM4-F1
#
_entry.id   AF-A0A7X0LKM4-F1
#
_cell.length_a   1.000
_cell.length_b   1.000
_cell.length_c   1.000
_cell.angle_alpha   90.00
_cell.angle_beta   90.00
_cell.angle_gamma   90.00
#
_symmetry.space_group_name_H-M   'P 1'
#
loop_
_entity.id
_entity.type
_entity.pdbx_description
1 polymer ?
#
loop_
_entity_poly.entity_id
_entity_poly.type
_entity_poly.pdbx_seq_one_letter_code
_entity_poly.pdbx_strand_id
1 'polypeptide(L)'
;MAADYRWLGSLTDGTDYSYSQAVALSADGSSVIGSSSTFEGIEEEAFHWTAETGMLGMGSLGAPLGADSWAVDITDNGDTALGTLFDYGGMSGGIRMYTWQPGGDKQPIDLPATGYPRVNARAISADGSVLAGYATNSPQSRSNAFVWTSDGGYQFLDLGPSHHIWRHVDVGGLSADAGVVVGDVRSYSGGSSSRTQAYRWEPDGEFEYLGYLPGGDNDYSTAADISADGSIIVGTSDSANAEAGGGFFEAFRWTEEDGMVGLGDLPGGDFNSWATAISADGSVIVGEATIEAESFSQRDAPFIWTEEHGMRNLRDVFLDAGIGADFVAGIEDVVDVSADGQTFIGNGSGPEGALGSAWIVSLNDIAELLGDYNGNGIIDAADYTVWQDNFGNTNLSINTLSIIPEPSTGLALFSFATLVFGRGRVRRATPSRPTSGPADTF
;
A
#
# COMPACT_ATOMS: atom_id res chain seq x y z
N MET A 1 2.60 22.61 5.24
CA MET A 1 2.76 22.26 3.80
C MET A 1 1.58 21.36 3.48
N ALA A 2 1.10 21.33 2.23
CA ALA A 2 -0.07 20.54 1.88
C ALA A 2 0.38 19.11 1.52
N ALA A 3 -0.42 18.10 1.85
CA ALA A 3 -0.26 16.74 1.33
C ALA A 3 -0.02 16.77 -0.19
N ASP A 4 0.87 15.91 -0.71
CA ASP A 4 1.03 15.74 -2.16
C ASP A 4 0.02 14.70 -2.63
N TYR A 5 -0.91 15.11 -3.50
CA TYR A 5 -1.92 14.24 -4.06
C TYR A 5 -2.17 14.60 -5.52
N ARG A 6 -2.38 13.59 -6.36
CA ARG A 6 -2.63 13.78 -7.79
C ARG A 6 -3.22 12.55 -8.45
N TRP A 7 -3.98 12.81 -9.51
CA TRP A 7 -4.29 11.81 -10.53
C TRP A 7 -3.05 11.62 -11.41
N LEU A 8 -2.72 10.37 -11.75
CA LEU A 8 -1.55 10.07 -12.59
C LEU A 8 -1.82 10.34 -14.07
N GLY A 9 -3.11 10.41 -14.46
CA GLY A 9 -3.55 10.52 -15.84
C GLY A 9 -3.41 9.20 -16.59
N SER A 10 -3.42 9.26 -17.92
CA SER A 10 -3.20 8.11 -18.81
C SER A 10 -1.85 8.21 -19.54
N LEU A 11 -1.39 7.10 -20.12
CA LEU A 11 -0.12 7.06 -20.85
C LEU A 11 -0.20 7.95 -22.11
N THR A 12 0.78 8.83 -22.31
CA THR A 12 0.79 9.76 -23.45
C THR A 12 1.97 9.45 -24.39
N ASP A 13 1.87 8.37 -25.15
CA ASP A 13 2.91 7.94 -26.11
C ASP A 13 2.54 8.21 -27.59
N GLY A 14 1.41 8.87 -27.82
CA GLY A 14 0.87 9.16 -29.15
C GLY A 14 -0.30 8.27 -29.56
N THR A 15 -0.65 7.27 -28.74
CA THR A 15 -1.94 6.56 -28.78
C THR A 15 -2.96 7.26 -27.85
N ASP A 16 -4.26 7.03 -28.09
CA ASP A 16 -5.37 7.68 -27.35
C ASP A 16 -5.78 6.80 -26.15
N TYR A 17 -4.85 6.62 -25.20
CA TYR A 17 -5.17 6.00 -23.91
C TYR A 17 -6.20 6.85 -23.16
N SER A 18 -7.15 6.19 -22.51
CA SER A 18 -8.33 6.86 -21.95
C SER A 18 -8.55 6.62 -20.47
N TYR A 19 -7.81 5.69 -19.86
CA TYR A 19 -7.77 5.49 -18.42
C TYR A 19 -6.53 4.70 -18.01
N SER A 20 -6.24 4.75 -16.70
CA SER A 20 -5.16 4.00 -16.07
C SER A 20 -5.64 3.35 -14.77
N GLN A 21 -4.99 2.26 -14.40
CA GLN A 21 -5.20 1.56 -13.14
C GLN A 21 -3.87 1.30 -12.45
N ALA A 22 -3.79 1.60 -11.17
CA ALA A 22 -2.63 1.31 -10.33
C ALA A 22 -2.66 -0.17 -9.90
N VAL A 23 -1.48 -0.77 -9.74
CA VAL A 23 -1.32 -2.17 -9.35
C VAL A 23 -0.45 -2.32 -8.10
N ALA A 24 0.71 -1.65 -8.05
CA ALA A 24 1.62 -1.74 -6.91
C ALA A 24 2.45 -0.46 -6.73
N LEU A 25 2.90 -0.24 -5.49
CA LEU A 25 3.67 0.89 -5.02
C LEU A 25 5.02 0.39 -4.49
N SER A 26 6.12 1.09 -4.81
CA SER A 26 7.40 0.79 -4.17
C SER A 26 7.35 1.08 -2.66
N ALA A 27 8.10 0.32 -1.87
CA ALA A 27 8.16 0.48 -0.41
C ALA A 27 8.45 1.92 0.04
N ASP A 28 9.27 2.66 -0.71
CA ASP A 28 9.59 4.06 -0.44
C ASP A 28 8.51 5.08 -0.84
N GLY A 29 7.40 4.62 -1.42
CA GLY A 29 6.27 5.44 -1.87
C GLY A 29 6.54 6.28 -3.12
N SER A 30 7.66 6.07 -3.82
CA SER A 30 8.11 6.97 -4.91
C SER A 30 7.72 6.51 -6.32
N SER A 31 7.44 5.22 -6.49
CA SER A 31 7.21 4.59 -7.79
C SER A 31 5.90 3.82 -7.82
N VAL A 32 5.09 4.06 -8.85
CA VAL A 32 3.81 3.37 -9.07
C VAL A 32 3.88 2.60 -10.38
N ILE A 33 3.43 1.36 -10.37
CA ILE A 33 3.20 0.59 -11.60
C ILE A 33 1.73 0.29 -11.78
N GLY A 34 1.34 0.07 -13.03
CA GLY A 34 -0.04 -0.21 -13.37
C GLY A 34 -0.22 -0.49 -14.85
N SER A 35 -1.46 -0.39 -15.31
CA SER A 35 -1.81 -0.53 -16.72
C SER A 35 -2.60 0.68 -17.22
N SER A 36 -2.37 1.06 -18.48
CA SER A 36 -3.08 2.11 -19.20
C SER A 36 -3.79 1.46 -20.39
N SER A 37 -5.07 1.83 -20.61
CA SER A 37 -5.92 1.19 -21.62
C SER A 37 -6.60 2.22 -22.53
N THR A 38 -6.76 1.86 -23.80
CA THR A 38 -7.45 2.71 -24.80
C THR A 38 -8.98 2.66 -24.63
N PHE A 39 -9.71 3.67 -25.12
CA PHE A 39 -11.18 3.82 -24.95
C PHE A 39 -12.01 2.58 -25.32
N GLU A 40 -11.55 1.78 -26.28
CA GLU A 40 -12.23 0.54 -26.72
C GLU A 40 -11.67 -0.73 -26.04
N GLY A 41 -10.70 -0.60 -25.13
CA GLY A 41 -10.03 -1.73 -24.45
C GLY A 41 -9.24 -2.63 -25.40
N ILE A 42 -8.83 -2.10 -26.55
CA ILE A 42 -8.21 -2.88 -27.64
C ILE A 42 -6.71 -3.06 -27.41
N GLU A 43 -6.09 -2.16 -26.65
CA GLU A 43 -4.67 -2.19 -26.31
C GLU A 43 -4.50 -1.80 -24.84
N GLU A 44 -3.79 -2.64 -24.09
CA GLU A 44 -3.39 -2.41 -22.70
C GLU A 44 -1.87 -2.40 -22.56
N GLU A 45 -1.33 -1.37 -21.91
CA GLU A 45 0.10 -1.21 -21.70
C GLU A 45 0.44 -0.96 -20.23
N ALA A 46 1.37 -1.77 -19.72
CA ALA A 46 1.92 -1.56 -18.40
C ALA A 46 2.67 -0.22 -18.34
N PHE A 47 2.56 0.52 -17.25
CA PHE A 47 3.31 1.75 -17.03
C PHE A 47 4.12 1.68 -15.74
N HIS A 48 5.16 2.53 -15.70
CA HIS A 48 5.85 2.93 -14.48
C HIS A 48 5.74 4.45 -14.35
N TRP A 49 5.44 4.93 -13.16
CA TRP A 49 5.26 6.34 -12.85
C TRP A 49 6.15 6.74 -11.68
N THR A 50 6.78 7.91 -11.80
CA THR A 50 7.41 8.62 -10.68
C THR A 50 7.04 10.11 -10.75
N ALA A 51 7.22 10.82 -9.64
CA ALA A 51 7.00 12.28 -9.62
C ALA A 51 7.94 13.03 -10.58
N GLU A 52 9.13 12.49 -10.88
CA GLU A 52 10.11 13.11 -11.79
C GLU A 52 9.79 12.85 -13.25
N THR A 53 9.39 11.62 -13.59
CA THR A 53 9.24 11.17 -14.98
C THR A 53 7.82 11.29 -15.50
N GLY A 54 6.82 11.33 -14.61
CA GLY A 54 5.44 11.03 -14.98
C GLY A 54 5.31 9.57 -15.45
N MET A 55 4.21 9.29 -16.16
CA MET A 55 3.90 7.95 -16.64
C MET A 55 4.74 7.59 -17.86
N LEU A 56 5.53 6.52 -17.75
CA LEU A 56 6.32 5.94 -18.82
C LEU A 56 5.78 4.56 -19.18
N GLY A 57 5.54 4.35 -20.48
CA GLY A 57 5.10 3.07 -21.01
C GLY A 57 6.19 2.02 -20.87
N MET A 58 5.85 0.87 -20.31
CA MET A 58 6.71 -0.30 -20.21
C MET A 58 6.65 -1.17 -21.46
N GLY A 59 5.80 -0.85 -22.46
CA GLY A 59 5.63 -1.38 -23.83
C GLY A 59 5.62 -2.89 -24.08
N SER A 60 5.18 -3.30 -25.25
CA SER A 60 4.87 -4.71 -25.63
C SER A 60 6.07 -5.65 -25.96
N LEU A 61 7.28 -5.42 -25.43
CA LEU A 61 8.48 -6.25 -25.71
C LEU A 61 8.84 -6.42 -27.21
N GLY A 62 8.47 -5.46 -28.07
CA GLY A 62 8.71 -5.58 -29.51
C GLY A 62 7.83 -6.64 -30.20
N ALA A 63 6.77 -7.10 -29.51
CA ALA A 63 5.74 -7.91 -30.12
C ALA A 63 5.08 -7.13 -31.27
N PRO A 64 4.75 -7.80 -32.39
CA PRO A 64 4.00 -7.15 -33.46
C PRO A 64 2.69 -6.57 -32.92
N LEU A 65 2.29 -5.42 -33.46
CA LEU A 65 1.08 -4.64 -33.13
C LEU A 65 -0.06 -5.50 -32.56
N GLY A 66 -0.50 -5.18 -31.34
CA GLY A 66 -1.62 -5.83 -30.64
C GLY A 66 -1.25 -6.84 -29.55
N ALA A 67 -0.14 -6.66 -28.81
CA ALA A 67 0.17 -7.48 -27.63
C ALA A 67 -0.02 -6.67 -26.35
N ASP A 68 -0.85 -7.19 -25.45
CA ASP A 68 -1.18 -6.57 -24.18
C ASP A 68 -0.07 -6.83 -23.15
N SER A 69 0.21 -5.83 -22.32
CA SER A 69 1.12 -5.95 -21.19
C SER A 69 0.50 -5.45 -19.89
N TRP A 70 0.74 -6.18 -18.81
CA TRP A 70 0.26 -5.84 -17.48
C TRP A 70 1.40 -5.79 -16.48
N ALA A 71 1.33 -4.79 -15.61
CA ALA A 71 2.16 -4.74 -14.41
C ALA A 71 1.69 -5.82 -13.42
N VAL A 72 2.61 -6.34 -12.62
CA VAL A 72 2.33 -7.35 -11.59
C VAL A 72 2.75 -6.83 -10.24
N ASP A 73 4.04 -6.52 -10.07
CA ASP A 73 4.63 -6.14 -8.78
C ASP A 73 5.96 -5.40 -8.99
N ILE A 74 6.49 -4.71 -7.99
CA ILE A 74 7.69 -3.86 -8.09
C ILE A 74 8.60 -4.05 -6.86
N THR A 75 9.92 -3.97 -7.07
CA THR A 75 10.88 -4.01 -5.97
C THR A 75 10.75 -2.80 -5.05
N ASP A 76 11.15 -2.95 -3.78
CA ASP A 76 11.07 -1.92 -2.73
C ASP A 76 11.66 -0.56 -3.14
N ASN A 77 12.75 -0.58 -3.89
CA ASN A 77 13.44 0.62 -4.39
C ASN A 77 12.84 1.21 -5.68
N GLY A 78 11.79 0.61 -6.23
CA GLY A 78 11.14 1.07 -7.46
C GLY A 78 11.95 0.84 -8.75
N ASP A 79 13.14 0.26 -8.67
CA ASP A 79 14.06 0.15 -9.81
C ASP A 79 13.71 -1.01 -10.76
N THR A 80 12.98 -2.03 -10.29
CA THR A 80 12.64 -3.21 -11.09
C THR A 80 11.16 -3.53 -10.98
N ALA A 81 10.43 -3.36 -12.09
CA ALA A 81 9.03 -3.75 -12.20
C ALA A 81 8.89 -5.12 -12.88
N LEU A 82 8.10 -6.00 -12.29
CA LEU A 82 7.67 -7.28 -12.85
C LEU A 82 6.41 -7.06 -13.70
N GLY A 83 6.43 -7.56 -14.94
CA GLY A 83 5.29 -7.51 -15.84
C GLY A 83 5.03 -8.83 -16.55
N THR A 84 3.83 -8.94 -17.13
CA THR A 84 3.42 -10.05 -18.00
C THR A 84 3.00 -9.54 -19.38
N LEU A 85 3.29 -10.32 -20.42
CA LEU A 85 2.92 -10.05 -21.81
C LEU A 85 2.10 -11.21 -22.37
N PHE A 86 0.99 -10.90 -23.06
CA PHE A 86 0.24 -11.90 -23.82
C PHE A 86 0.51 -11.79 -25.33
N ASP A 87 0.99 -12.89 -25.93
CA ASP A 87 1.29 -12.97 -27.37
C ASP A 87 0.20 -13.76 -28.13
N TYR A 88 -0.58 -13.08 -28.97
CA TYR A 88 -1.65 -13.68 -29.79
C TYR A 88 -1.14 -14.52 -30.97
N GLY A 89 0.16 -14.53 -31.27
CA GLY A 89 0.74 -15.11 -32.50
C GLY A 89 1.11 -16.61 -32.45
N GLY A 90 1.06 -17.27 -31.30
CA GLY A 90 1.40 -18.69 -31.14
C GLY A 90 0.16 -19.59 -30.98
N MET A 91 0.22 -20.84 -31.43
CA MET A 91 -0.86 -21.85 -31.28
C MET A 91 -1.21 -22.21 -29.81
N SER A 92 -0.72 -21.44 -28.84
CA SER A 92 -0.96 -21.57 -27.41
C SER A 92 -0.60 -20.23 -26.72
N GLY A 93 -1.37 -19.16 -26.98
CA GLY A 93 -1.14 -17.80 -26.44
C GLY A 93 -0.49 -17.82 -25.07
N GLY A 94 0.78 -17.41 -25.04
CA GLY A 94 1.70 -17.62 -23.93
C GLY A 94 1.89 -16.33 -23.14
N ILE A 95 1.74 -16.42 -21.83
CA ILE A 95 2.10 -15.38 -20.87
C ILE A 95 3.62 -15.43 -20.72
N ARG A 96 4.32 -14.34 -21.06
CA ARG A 96 5.76 -14.17 -20.79
C ARG A 96 5.96 -13.17 -19.67
N MET A 97 6.86 -13.46 -18.73
CA MET A 97 7.26 -12.52 -17.70
C MET A 97 8.48 -11.72 -18.16
N TYR A 98 8.59 -10.49 -17.67
CA TYR A 98 9.74 -9.62 -17.90
C TYR A 98 9.98 -8.71 -16.72
N THR A 99 11.22 -8.26 -16.57
CA THR A 99 11.58 -7.14 -15.71
C THR A 99 11.80 -5.89 -16.54
N TRP A 100 11.40 -4.74 -16.00
CA TRP A 100 11.66 -3.43 -16.57
C TRP A 100 12.44 -2.58 -15.58
N GLN A 101 13.38 -1.78 -16.09
CA GLN A 101 14.14 -0.80 -15.32
C GLN A 101 14.09 0.56 -16.02
N PRO A 102 14.02 1.68 -15.28
CA PRO A 102 14.00 3.02 -15.88
C PRO A 102 15.19 3.27 -16.81
N GLY A 103 14.91 3.60 -18.08
CA GLY A 103 15.94 3.86 -19.10
C GLY A 103 16.73 2.64 -19.56
N GLY A 104 16.40 1.43 -19.08
CA GLY A 104 17.02 0.16 -19.46
C GLY A 104 16.23 -0.61 -20.51
N ASP A 105 16.87 -1.63 -21.09
CA ASP A 105 16.18 -2.61 -21.94
C ASP A 105 15.36 -3.56 -21.06
N LYS A 106 14.13 -3.87 -21.49
CA LYS A 106 13.27 -4.90 -20.87
C LYS A 106 13.96 -6.25 -20.96
N GLN A 107 14.04 -6.97 -19.86
CA GLN A 107 14.67 -8.29 -19.82
C GLN A 107 13.60 -9.38 -19.67
N PRO A 108 13.42 -10.27 -20.66
CA PRO A 108 12.57 -11.43 -20.50
C PRO A 108 13.05 -12.31 -19.34
N ILE A 109 12.11 -12.80 -18.54
CA ILE A 109 12.37 -13.83 -17.54
C ILE A 109 12.09 -15.18 -18.21
N ASP A 110 13.15 -15.79 -18.74
CA ASP A 110 13.09 -17.12 -19.34
C ASP A 110 12.98 -18.18 -18.24
N LEU A 111 11.77 -18.36 -17.70
CA LEU A 111 11.56 -19.42 -16.74
C LEU A 111 11.65 -20.80 -17.41
N PRO A 112 12.40 -21.75 -16.84
CA PRO A 112 12.48 -23.11 -17.37
C PRO A 112 11.10 -23.77 -17.53
N ALA A 113 10.98 -24.71 -18.48
CA ALA A 113 9.74 -25.48 -18.63
C ALA A 113 9.48 -26.32 -17.36
N THR A 114 8.37 -26.05 -16.69
CA THR A 114 7.94 -26.75 -15.47
C THR A 114 7.19 -28.05 -15.76
N GLY A 115 6.87 -28.31 -17.03
CA GLY A 115 5.87 -29.30 -17.44
C GLY A 115 4.43 -28.81 -17.31
N TYR A 116 4.21 -27.61 -16.76
CA TYR A 116 2.92 -26.92 -16.75
C TYR A 116 2.82 -25.97 -17.95
N PRO A 117 1.68 -25.94 -18.67
CA PRO A 117 1.50 -25.08 -19.84
C PRO A 117 1.36 -23.58 -19.51
N ARG A 118 1.13 -23.21 -18.24
CA ARG A 118 0.98 -21.81 -17.80
C ARG A 118 1.69 -21.59 -16.47
N VAL A 119 2.43 -20.49 -16.38
CA VAL A 119 3.15 -20.04 -15.18
C VAL A 119 2.84 -18.56 -15.03
N ASN A 120 2.41 -18.14 -13.85
CA ASN A 120 2.13 -16.74 -13.52
C ASN A 120 2.88 -16.37 -12.25
N ALA A 121 3.79 -15.40 -12.32
CA ALA A 121 4.29 -14.72 -11.13
C ALA A 121 3.24 -13.73 -10.62
N ARG A 122 3.21 -13.57 -9.30
CA ARG A 122 2.30 -12.69 -8.56
C ARG A 122 3.04 -11.68 -7.71
N ALA A 123 4.23 -12.03 -7.22
CA ALA A 123 5.04 -11.17 -6.38
C ALA A 123 6.54 -11.29 -6.69
N ILE A 124 7.29 -10.24 -6.37
CA ILE A 124 8.74 -10.14 -6.44
C ILE A 124 9.31 -9.70 -5.09
N SER A 125 10.45 -10.26 -4.68
CA SER A 125 11.10 -9.86 -3.43
C SER A 125 11.63 -8.43 -3.50
N ALA A 126 11.89 -7.82 -2.34
CA ALA A 126 12.38 -6.45 -2.21
C ALA A 126 13.64 -6.17 -3.05
N ASP A 127 14.52 -7.17 -3.16
CA ASP A 127 15.78 -7.10 -3.91
C ASP A 127 15.68 -7.59 -5.37
N GLY A 128 14.50 -8.03 -5.80
CA GLY A 128 14.26 -8.55 -7.13
C GLY A 128 14.79 -9.95 -7.42
N SER A 129 15.34 -10.64 -6.41
CA SER A 129 16.04 -11.92 -6.61
C SER A 129 15.12 -13.15 -6.60
N VAL A 130 13.94 -13.05 -5.99
CA VAL A 130 12.97 -14.14 -5.86
C VAL A 130 11.62 -13.73 -6.45
N LEU A 131 11.01 -14.64 -7.20
CA LEU A 131 9.62 -14.51 -7.67
C LEU A 131 8.75 -15.54 -6.98
N ALA A 132 7.55 -15.16 -6.56
CA ALA A 132 6.51 -16.08 -6.12
C ALA A 132 5.32 -16.07 -7.10
N GLY A 133 4.70 -17.23 -7.28
CA GLY A 133 3.59 -17.36 -8.22
C GLY A 133 3.00 -18.76 -8.26
N TYR A 134 2.21 -19.06 -9.28
CA TYR A 134 1.65 -20.40 -9.49
C TYR A 134 1.79 -20.91 -10.92
N ALA A 135 1.89 -22.23 -11.06
CA ALA A 135 1.91 -22.94 -12.33
C ALA A 135 0.67 -23.84 -12.48
N THR A 136 -0.02 -23.79 -13.63
CA THR A 136 -1.32 -24.45 -13.84
C THR A 136 -1.32 -25.48 -14.96
N ASN A 137 -1.92 -26.64 -14.69
CA ASN A 137 -2.14 -27.73 -15.65
C ASN A 137 -3.58 -27.71 -16.18
N SER A 138 -3.76 -27.23 -17.42
CA SER A 138 -5.00 -27.43 -18.19
C SER A 138 -4.96 -28.81 -18.88
N PRO A 139 -6.01 -29.66 -18.83
CA PRO A 139 -7.42 -29.39 -18.47
C PRO A 139 -7.80 -29.78 -17.03
N GLN A 140 -6.84 -30.06 -16.14
CA GLN A 140 -7.12 -30.62 -14.81
C GLN A 140 -7.35 -29.55 -13.74
N SER A 141 -7.25 -28.25 -14.09
CA SER A 141 -7.38 -27.10 -13.18
C SER A 141 -6.55 -27.23 -11.90
N ARG A 142 -5.40 -27.90 -11.99
CA ARG A 142 -4.45 -28.03 -10.88
C ARG A 142 -3.43 -26.92 -10.98
N SER A 143 -3.30 -26.11 -9.94
CA SER A 143 -2.16 -25.20 -9.79
C SER A 143 -1.30 -25.57 -8.60
N ASN A 144 -0.02 -25.22 -8.70
CA ASN A 144 0.93 -25.28 -7.59
C ASN A 144 1.61 -23.93 -7.46
N ALA A 145 1.61 -23.38 -6.25
CA ALA A 145 2.45 -22.25 -5.92
C ALA A 145 3.94 -22.64 -6.02
N PHE A 146 4.78 -21.67 -6.34
CA PHE A 146 6.22 -21.81 -6.39
C PHE A 146 6.91 -20.53 -5.94
N VAL A 147 8.14 -20.69 -5.46
CA VAL A 147 9.17 -19.64 -5.53
C VAL A 147 10.17 -19.99 -6.63
N TRP A 148 10.73 -18.98 -7.28
CA TRP A 148 11.74 -19.13 -8.32
C TRP A 148 12.90 -18.17 -8.09
N THR A 149 14.11 -18.69 -8.28
CA THR A 149 15.35 -17.90 -8.36
C THR A 149 16.13 -18.27 -9.62
N SER A 150 16.94 -17.34 -10.10
CA SER A 150 17.80 -17.57 -11.29
C SER A 150 18.80 -18.72 -11.06
N ASP A 151 19.34 -18.86 -9.86
CA ASP A 151 20.34 -19.88 -9.50
C ASP A 151 19.72 -21.22 -9.08
N GLY A 152 18.59 -21.19 -8.37
CA GLY A 152 17.93 -22.37 -7.80
C GLY A 152 16.82 -22.97 -8.67
N GLY A 153 16.30 -22.21 -9.63
CA GLY A 153 15.13 -22.60 -10.41
C GLY A 153 13.86 -22.63 -9.57
N TYR A 154 12.93 -23.51 -9.93
CA TYR A 154 11.63 -23.63 -9.26
C TYR A 154 11.71 -24.47 -8.00
N GLN A 155 11.12 -23.95 -6.94
CA GLN A 155 10.72 -24.70 -5.78
C GLN A 155 9.19 -24.63 -5.65
N PHE A 156 8.52 -25.76 -5.85
CA PHE A 156 7.07 -25.85 -5.71
C PHE A 156 6.70 -26.09 -4.25
N LEU A 157 5.61 -25.46 -3.82
CA LEU A 157 4.97 -25.74 -2.55
C LEU A 157 4.53 -27.21 -2.50
N ASP A 158 4.97 -27.93 -1.46
CA ASP A 158 4.51 -29.27 -1.15
C ASP A 158 3.38 -29.23 -0.12
N LEU A 159 2.15 -29.46 -0.57
CA LEU A 159 1.01 -29.61 0.32
C LEU A 159 0.97 -30.98 1.03
N GLY A 160 1.85 -31.92 0.68
CA GLY A 160 1.81 -33.28 1.21
C GLY A 160 0.73 -34.19 0.58
N PRO A 161 0.68 -35.46 0.99
CA PRO A 161 -0.05 -36.53 0.27
C PRO A 161 -1.57 -36.55 0.48
N SER A 162 -2.12 -35.76 1.41
CA SER A 162 -3.53 -35.80 1.83
C SER A 162 -4.47 -34.86 1.06
N HIS A 163 -3.96 -34.08 0.09
CA HIS A 163 -4.77 -33.05 -0.56
C HIS A 163 -5.57 -33.56 -1.75
N HIS A 164 -6.78 -33.01 -1.90
CA HIS A 164 -7.77 -33.42 -2.88
C HIS A 164 -7.23 -33.33 -4.32
N ILE A 165 -7.64 -34.30 -5.15
CA ILE A 165 -7.24 -34.44 -6.56
C ILE A 165 -7.66 -33.27 -7.47
N TRP A 166 -8.45 -32.32 -6.96
CA TRP A 166 -8.83 -31.07 -7.62
C TRP A 166 -8.55 -29.94 -6.64
N ARG A 167 -7.52 -29.15 -6.93
CA ARG A 167 -7.12 -28.02 -6.10
C ARG A 167 -6.58 -26.88 -6.94
N HIS A 168 -6.89 -25.66 -6.52
CA HIS A 168 -6.30 -24.44 -7.02
C HIS A 168 -5.52 -23.80 -5.86
N VAL A 169 -4.27 -23.49 -6.10
CA VAL A 169 -3.41 -22.69 -5.23
C VAL A 169 -3.12 -21.38 -5.95
N ASP A 170 -3.32 -20.26 -5.25
CA ASP A 170 -2.88 -18.93 -5.67
C ASP A 170 -1.84 -18.37 -4.68
N VAL A 171 -1.20 -17.26 -5.06
CA VAL A 171 -0.26 -16.51 -4.25
C VAL A 171 -0.82 -15.10 -4.11
N GLY A 172 -1.01 -14.65 -2.86
CA GLY A 172 -1.42 -13.28 -2.54
C GLY A 172 -0.22 -12.36 -2.40
N GLY A 173 0.79 -12.77 -1.61
CA GLY A 173 1.93 -11.92 -1.28
C GLY A 173 3.20 -12.71 -0.94
N LEU A 174 4.30 -11.96 -0.80
CA LEU A 174 5.65 -12.43 -0.52
C LEU A 174 6.33 -11.46 0.46
N SER A 175 6.93 -11.97 1.55
CA SER A 175 7.71 -11.12 2.46
C SER A 175 8.91 -10.51 1.74
N ALA A 176 9.43 -9.38 2.23
CA ALA A 176 10.49 -8.62 1.57
C ALA A 176 11.76 -9.46 1.34
N ASP A 177 12.08 -10.35 2.29
CA ASP A 177 13.21 -11.28 2.24
C ASP A 177 12.93 -12.60 1.50
N ALA A 178 11.71 -12.75 0.96
CA ALA A 178 11.16 -13.96 0.36
C ALA A 178 11.14 -15.21 1.27
N GLY A 179 11.21 -15.01 2.59
CA GLY A 179 11.12 -16.08 3.59
C GLY A 179 9.72 -16.65 3.74
N VAL A 180 8.67 -15.88 3.45
CA VAL A 180 7.27 -16.30 3.63
C VAL A 180 6.44 -15.96 2.38
N VAL A 181 5.74 -16.97 1.87
CA VAL A 181 4.74 -16.84 0.80
C VAL A 181 3.35 -17.04 1.40
N VAL A 182 2.39 -16.19 1.02
CA VAL A 182 0.99 -16.35 1.42
C VAL A 182 0.08 -16.46 0.21
N GLY A 183 -1.11 -17.00 0.42
CA GLY A 183 -2.16 -17.06 -0.59
C GLY A 183 -3.28 -17.94 -0.11
N ASP A 184 -3.98 -18.60 -1.03
CA ASP A 184 -5.06 -19.52 -0.70
C ASP A 184 -5.00 -20.85 -1.45
N VAL A 185 -5.60 -21.87 -0.84
CA VAL A 185 -5.84 -23.17 -1.45
C VAL A 185 -7.34 -23.41 -1.51
N ARG A 186 -7.90 -23.44 -2.72
CA ARG A 186 -9.25 -23.95 -2.99
C ARG A 186 -9.22 -25.46 -3.22
N SER A 187 -9.92 -26.20 -2.37
CA SER A 187 -10.06 -27.66 -2.42
C SER A 187 -11.50 -28.10 -2.69
N TYR A 188 -11.68 -29.16 -3.49
CA TYR A 188 -13.01 -29.72 -3.80
C TYR A 188 -13.22 -31.06 -3.08
N SER A 189 -14.24 -31.15 -2.24
CA SER A 189 -14.59 -32.36 -1.49
C SER A 189 -15.68 -33.19 -2.19
N GLY A 190 -15.37 -33.85 -3.31
CA GLY A 190 -16.22 -34.92 -3.90
C GLY A 190 -17.69 -34.60 -4.24
N GLY A 191 -18.12 -33.35 -4.09
CA GLY A 191 -19.43 -32.76 -4.37
C GLY A 191 -19.25 -31.33 -4.89
N SER A 192 -20.35 -30.59 -5.12
CA SER A 192 -20.30 -29.25 -5.74
C SER A 192 -19.74 -28.13 -4.86
N SER A 193 -19.40 -28.39 -3.58
CA SER A 193 -18.85 -27.39 -2.68
C SER A 193 -17.32 -27.38 -2.71
N SER A 194 -16.74 -26.19 -2.82
CA SER A 194 -15.30 -25.94 -2.68
C SER A 194 -15.05 -25.18 -1.39
N ARG A 195 -13.97 -25.55 -0.68
CA ARG A 195 -13.48 -24.84 0.51
C ARG A 195 -12.21 -24.09 0.13
N THR A 196 -12.13 -22.81 0.46
CA THR A 196 -10.93 -21.99 0.23
C THR A 196 -10.30 -21.67 1.59
N GLN A 197 -8.99 -21.82 1.71
CA GLN A 197 -8.25 -21.53 2.94
C GLN A 197 -6.98 -20.75 2.66
N ALA A 198 -6.79 -19.68 3.41
CA ALA A 198 -5.55 -18.93 3.44
C ALA A 198 -4.43 -19.80 4.02
N TYR A 199 -3.22 -19.62 3.49
CA TYR A 199 -2.02 -20.31 3.95
C TYR A 199 -0.84 -19.36 4.11
N ARG A 200 0.12 -19.79 4.92
CA ARG A 200 1.52 -19.34 4.89
C ARG A 200 2.43 -20.51 4.54
N TRP A 201 3.48 -20.23 3.80
CA TRP A 201 4.47 -21.21 3.39
C TRP A 201 5.87 -20.63 3.45
N GLU A 202 6.74 -21.29 4.19
CA GLU A 202 8.17 -21.03 4.21
C GLU A 202 8.89 -21.99 3.26
N PRO A 203 9.72 -21.52 2.32
CA PRO A 203 10.43 -22.39 1.38
C PRO A 203 11.28 -23.48 2.07
N ASP A 204 11.88 -23.20 3.21
CA ASP A 204 12.66 -24.15 4.01
C ASP A 204 11.89 -24.72 5.22
N GLY A 205 10.65 -24.28 5.41
CA GLY A 205 9.80 -24.61 6.54
C GLY A 205 8.55 -25.41 6.18
N GLU A 206 7.54 -25.31 7.04
CA GLU A 206 6.29 -26.04 6.89
C GLU A 206 5.20 -25.19 6.23
N PHE A 207 4.32 -25.87 5.51
CA PHE A 207 3.07 -25.29 5.03
C PHE A 207 2.06 -25.26 6.18
N GLU A 208 1.40 -24.11 6.37
CA GLU A 208 0.37 -23.95 7.39
C GLU A 208 -0.88 -23.29 6.81
N TYR A 209 -2.05 -23.85 7.15
CA TYR A 209 -3.32 -23.17 6.96
C TYR A 209 -3.57 -22.19 8.10
N LEU A 210 -3.91 -20.95 7.76
CA LEU A 210 -4.21 -19.90 8.73
C LEU A 210 -5.57 -20.12 9.43
N GLY A 211 -6.46 -20.90 8.81
CA GLY A 211 -7.80 -21.17 9.33
C GLY A 211 -8.86 -20.19 8.83
N TYR A 212 -9.76 -19.78 9.72
CA TYR A 212 -10.90 -18.89 9.48
C TYR A 212 -11.12 -17.99 10.67
N LEU A 213 -11.87 -16.91 10.47
CA LEU A 213 -12.36 -16.11 11.58
C LEU A 213 -13.26 -16.94 12.51
N PRO A 214 -13.08 -16.83 13.84
CA PRO A 214 -13.87 -17.56 14.80
C PRO A 214 -15.38 -17.30 14.67
N GLY A 215 -16.16 -18.37 14.57
CA GLY A 215 -17.63 -18.33 14.54
C GLY A 215 -18.26 -18.22 13.16
N GLY A 216 -17.47 -18.02 12.10
CA GLY A 216 -17.95 -18.07 10.72
C GLY A 216 -18.34 -19.47 10.24
N ASP A 217 -18.70 -19.59 8.96
CA ASP A 217 -19.05 -20.83 8.28
C ASP A 217 -17.84 -21.77 8.08
N ASN A 218 -16.61 -21.24 8.20
CA ASN A 218 -15.34 -21.93 8.00
C ASN A 218 -15.19 -22.52 6.60
N ASP A 219 -15.60 -21.78 5.58
CA ASP A 219 -15.62 -22.23 4.18
C ASP A 219 -14.71 -21.41 3.28
N TYR A 220 -14.40 -20.17 3.66
CA TYR A 220 -13.65 -19.22 2.84
C TYR A 220 -12.68 -18.37 3.66
N SER A 221 -11.40 -18.47 3.33
CA SER A 221 -10.40 -17.45 3.69
C SER A 221 -9.35 -17.31 2.61
N THR A 222 -8.90 -16.09 2.35
CA THR A 222 -7.85 -15.76 1.38
C THR A 222 -6.88 -14.76 1.98
N ALA A 223 -5.57 -14.99 1.85
CA ALA A 223 -4.55 -14.01 2.19
C ALA A 223 -4.29 -13.12 0.97
N ALA A 224 -4.39 -11.81 1.17
CA ALA A 224 -4.14 -10.80 0.14
C ALA A 224 -2.67 -10.36 0.16
N ASP A 225 -2.13 -10.06 1.35
CA ASP A 225 -0.80 -9.46 1.49
C ASP A 225 -0.15 -9.79 2.86
N ILE A 226 1.13 -9.47 3.02
CA ILE A 226 1.96 -9.80 4.18
C ILE A 226 2.96 -8.68 4.53
N SER A 227 3.22 -8.47 5.83
CA SER A 227 4.26 -7.54 6.29
C SER A 227 5.66 -7.93 5.80
N ALA A 228 6.58 -6.95 5.75
CA ALA A 228 7.91 -7.15 5.19
C ALA A 228 8.72 -8.25 5.90
N ASP A 229 8.49 -8.44 7.21
CA ASP A 229 9.13 -9.47 8.02
C ASP A 229 8.40 -10.83 8.02
N GLY A 230 7.28 -10.93 7.30
CA GLY A 230 6.50 -12.15 7.19
C GLY A 230 5.63 -12.50 8.41
N SER A 231 5.52 -11.60 9.40
CA SER A 231 4.88 -11.91 10.70
C SER A 231 3.38 -11.60 10.75
N ILE A 232 2.88 -10.71 9.89
CA ILE A 232 1.49 -10.26 9.86
C ILE A 232 0.91 -10.49 8.48
N ILE A 233 -0.19 -11.23 8.40
CA ILE A 233 -0.87 -11.56 7.15
C ILE A 233 -2.25 -10.92 7.16
N VAL A 234 -2.65 -10.29 6.05
CA VAL A 234 -3.98 -9.70 5.89
C VAL A 234 -4.74 -10.35 4.76
N GLY A 235 -6.06 -10.24 4.84
CA GLY A 235 -6.92 -10.73 3.77
C GLY A 235 -8.37 -10.74 4.21
N THR A 236 -9.09 -11.75 3.76
CA THR A 236 -10.54 -11.83 3.89
C THR A 236 -10.96 -13.22 4.35
N SER A 237 -11.91 -13.30 5.27
CA SER A 237 -12.47 -14.58 5.74
C SER A 237 -13.98 -14.47 5.88
N ASP A 238 -14.68 -15.60 5.78
CA ASP A 238 -16.08 -15.66 6.22
C ASP A 238 -16.20 -15.25 7.69
N SER A 239 -17.27 -14.51 8.04
CA SER A 239 -17.44 -13.92 9.37
C SER A 239 -18.75 -14.33 10.05
N ALA A 240 -18.70 -14.45 11.37
CA ALA A 240 -19.88 -14.64 12.23
C ALA A 240 -20.74 -13.38 12.39
N ASN A 241 -20.14 -12.22 12.10
CA ASN A 241 -20.76 -10.90 12.26
C ASN A 241 -21.63 -10.54 11.05
N ALA A 242 -21.51 -11.29 9.96
CA ALA A 242 -22.40 -11.26 8.81
C ALA A 242 -23.86 -11.55 9.22
N GLU A 243 -24.79 -10.67 8.84
CA GLU A 243 -26.21 -10.93 9.09
C GLU A 243 -26.75 -12.01 8.13
N ALA A 244 -27.73 -12.79 8.61
CA ALA A 244 -28.35 -13.84 7.79
C ALA A 244 -29.09 -13.24 6.57
N GLY A 245 -28.42 -13.25 5.42
CA GLY A 245 -28.95 -12.76 4.15
C GLY A 245 -28.22 -11.57 3.51
N GLY A 246 -27.11 -11.07 4.10
CA GLY A 246 -26.27 -10.02 3.52
C GLY A 246 -24.98 -9.78 4.33
N GLY A 247 -23.86 -9.59 3.61
CA GLY A 247 -22.49 -9.60 4.17
C GLY A 247 -22.00 -11.02 4.40
N PHE A 248 -20.82 -11.41 3.89
CA PHE A 248 -20.26 -12.75 4.15
C PHE A 248 -18.86 -12.68 4.72
N PHE A 249 -18.16 -11.57 4.49
CA PHE A 249 -16.73 -11.51 4.65
C PHE A 249 -16.31 -10.39 5.57
N GLU A 250 -15.20 -10.61 6.25
CA GLU A 250 -14.56 -9.61 7.09
C GLU A 250 -13.07 -9.63 6.78
N ALA A 251 -12.52 -8.43 6.65
CA ALA A 251 -11.09 -8.22 6.57
C ALA A 251 -10.47 -8.77 7.86
N PHE A 252 -9.39 -9.52 7.75
CA PHE A 252 -8.67 -10.05 8.92
C PHE A 252 -7.22 -9.59 8.94
N ARG A 253 -6.66 -9.60 10.14
CA ARG A 253 -5.23 -9.63 10.42
C ARG A 253 -4.90 -10.92 11.16
N TRP A 254 -3.89 -11.64 10.69
CA TRP A 254 -3.41 -12.88 11.29
C TRP A 254 -1.99 -12.70 11.82
N THR A 255 -1.76 -13.24 13.01
CA THR A 255 -0.43 -13.44 13.61
C THR A 255 -0.34 -14.86 14.13
N GLU A 256 0.88 -15.37 14.33
CA GLU A 256 1.07 -16.69 14.93
C GLU A 256 0.54 -16.75 16.39
N GLU A 257 0.59 -15.63 17.11
CA GLU A 257 0.13 -15.53 18.50
C GLU A 257 -1.40 -15.52 18.62
N ASP A 258 -2.08 -14.74 17.78
CA ASP A 258 -3.52 -14.46 17.94
C ASP A 258 -4.39 -15.29 16.99
N GLY A 259 -3.81 -15.88 15.94
CA GLY A 259 -4.56 -16.43 14.83
C GLY A 259 -5.28 -15.34 14.05
N MET A 260 -6.39 -15.68 13.37
CA MET A 260 -7.18 -14.68 12.62
C MET A 260 -8.02 -13.82 13.56
N VAL A 261 -7.82 -12.51 13.48
CA VAL A 261 -8.61 -11.48 14.16
C VAL A 261 -9.28 -10.59 13.12
N GLY A 262 -10.60 -10.40 13.24
CA GLY A 262 -11.37 -9.55 12.33
C GLY A 262 -11.09 -8.07 12.58
N LEU A 263 -11.02 -7.28 11.51
CA LEU A 263 -10.78 -5.84 11.55
C LEU A 263 -12.07 -5.02 11.72
N GLY A 264 -13.23 -5.67 11.64
CA GLY A 264 -14.53 -5.03 11.62
C GLY A 264 -14.92 -4.51 10.24
N ASP A 265 -15.81 -3.52 10.23
CA ASP A 265 -16.37 -2.93 9.01
C ASP A 265 -16.68 -1.43 9.21
N LEU A 266 -16.88 -0.71 8.10
CA LEU A 266 -17.33 0.67 8.14
C LEU A 266 -18.80 0.77 8.56
N PRO A 267 -19.20 1.84 9.27
CA PRO A 267 -20.59 2.00 9.70
C PRO A 267 -21.53 2.30 8.53
N GLY A 268 -22.74 1.72 8.58
CA GLY A 268 -23.88 2.07 7.74
C GLY A 268 -24.16 1.13 6.57
N GLY A 269 -23.17 0.34 6.14
CA GLY A 269 -23.33 -0.67 5.09
C GLY A 269 -23.90 -2.01 5.56
N ASP A 270 -23.90 -2.99 4.66
CA ASP A 270 -23.94 -4.40 5.07
C ASP A 270 -22.63 -4.72 5.81
N PHE A 271 -22.55 -5.76 6.65
CA PHE A 271 -21.27 -6.10 7.29
C PHE A 271 -20.38 -6.85 6.28
N ASN A 272 -19.49 -6.14 5.59
CA ASN A 272 -18.66 -6.73 4.53
C ASN A 272 -17.37 -5.93 4.27
N SER A 273 -16.22 -6.53 4.56
CA SER A 273 -14.91 -5.90 4.35
C SER A 273 -13.86 -6.88 3.82
N TRP A 274 -12.85 -6.35 3.11
CA TRP A 274 -11.68 -7.09 2.63
C TRP A 274 -10.43 -6.22 2.63
N ALA A 275 -9.32 -6.74 3.17
CA ALA A 275 -8.02 -6.08 3.11
C ALA A 275 -7.32 -6.34 1.77
N THR A 276 -6.64 -5.32 1.24
CA THR A 276 -5.89 -5.37 -0.02
C THR A 276 -4.38 -5.29 0.19
N ALA A 277 -3.91 -4.48 1.14
CA ALA A 277 -2.47 -4.27 1.38
C ALA A 277 -2.14 -3.92 2.84
N ILE A 278 -0.87 -4.06 3.22
CA ILE A 278 -0.35 -3.77 4.56
C ILE A 278 1.01 -3.06 4.52
N SER A 279 1.26 -2.15 5.46
CA SER A 279 2.59 -1.53 5.64
C SER A 279 3.66 -2.55 6.08
N ALA A 280 4.93 -2.20 5.90
CA ALA A 280 6.04 -3.12 6.16
C ALA A 280 6.12 -3.60 7.62
N ASP A 281 5.73 -2.75 8.57
CA ASP A 281 5.65 -3.05 10.01
C ASP A 281 4.28 -3.60 10.45
N GLY A 282 3.31 -3.66 9.53
CA GLY A 282 1.95 -4.10 9.77
C GLY A 282 1.08 -3.20 10.65
N SER A 283 1.47 -1.94 10.82
CA SER A 283 0.71 -0.95 11.60
C SER A 283 -0.46 -0.32 10.83
N VAL A 284 -0.39 -0.28 9.49
CA VAL A 284 -1.41 0.27 8.60
C VAL A 284 -1.90 -0.81 7.66
N ILE A 285 -3.22 -1.04 7.65
CA ILE A 285 -3.89 -1.97 6.72
C ILE A 285 -4.91 -1.18 5.92
N VAL A 286 -4.96 -1.40 4.61
CA VAL A 286 -5.95 -0.79 3.72
C VAL A 286 -6.77 -1.85 3.00
N GLY A 287 -7.90 -1.44 2.47
CA GLY A 287 -8.82 -2.32 1.76
C GLY A 287 -10.14 -1.64 1.47
N GLU A 288 -11.18 -2.42 1.23
CA GLU A 288 -12.52 -1.89 1.00
C GLU A 288 -13.52 -2.50 1.97
N ALA A 289 -14.55 -1.71 2.25
CA ALA A 289 -15.62 -2.03 3.17
C ALA A 289 -16.93 -1.45 2.62
N THR A 290 -18.05 -2.06 2.98
CA THR A 290 -19.34 -1.57 2.53
C THR A 290 -19.87 -0.43 3.40
N ILE A 291 -20.42 0.60 2.75
CA ILE A 291 -21.04 1.77 3.36
C ILE A 291 -22.52 1.89 2.95
N GLU A 292 -23.27 2.72 3.68
CA GLU A 292 -24.64 3.03 3.32
C GLU A 292 -24.67 3.79 1.99
N ALA A 293 -25.35 3.25 0.98
CA ALA A 293 -25.49 3.89 -0.32
C ALA A 293 -26.87 3.68 -0.95
N GLU A 294 -27.32 4.67 -1.73
CA GLU A 294 -28.60 4.63 -2.46
C GLU A 294 -28.57 3.67 -3.67
N SER A 295 -27.38 3.30 -4.16
CA SER A 295 -27.16 2.40 -5.30
C SER A 295 -26.11 1.35 -4.95
N PHE A 296 -26.27 0.14 -5.50
CA PHE A 296 -25.28 -0.93 -5.37
C PHE A 296 -23.89 -0.55 -5.88
N SER A 297 -23.82 0.30 -6.90
CA SER A 297 -22.55 0.76 -7.50
C SER A 297 -21.78 1.80 -6.67
N GLN A 298 -22.28 2.16 -5.49
CA GLN A 298 -21.68 3.14 -4.58
C GLN A 298 -21.51 2.58 -3.17
N ARG A 299 -21.69 1.25 -3.02
CA ARG A 299 -21.68 0.60 -1.71
C ARG A 299 -20.29 0.41 -1.14
N ASP A 300 -19.24 0.50 -1.93
CA ASP A 300 -17.88 0.22 -1.47
C ASP A 300 -17.12 1.53 -1.18
N ALA A 301 -16.34 1.50 -0.10
CA ALA A 301 -15.47 2.59 0.28
C ALA A 301 -14.10 2.08 0.71
N PRO A 302 -13.02 2.77 0.33
CA PRO A 302 -11.69 2.43 0.80
C PRO A 302 -11.60 2.73 2.30
N PHE A 303 -11.00 1.82 3.05
CA PHE A 303 -10.72 2.00 4.46
C PHE A 303 -9.22 2.07 4.74
N ILE A 304 -8.90 2.66 5.89
CA ILE A 304 -7.64 2.50 6.58
C ILE A 304 -7.92 1.98 7.99
N TRP A 305 -7.15 0.97 8.40
CA TRP A 305 -7.20 0.38 9.73
C TRP A 305 -5.84 0.56 10.41
N THR A 306 -5.89 0.92 11.69
CA THR A 306 -4.75 0.91 12.61
C THR A 306 -5.22 0.33 13.94
N GLU A 307 -4.33 -0.25 14.73
CA GLU A 307 -4.71 -0.82 16.04
C GLU A 307 -5.31 0.23 16.98
N GLU A 308 -4.82 1.47 16.92
CA GLU A 308 -5.30 2.57 17.75
C GLU A 308 -6.73 3.02 17.40
N HIS A 309 -7.04 3.12 16.10
CA HIS A 309 -8.27 3.76 15.63
C HIS A 309 -9.34 2.78 15.15
N GLY A 310 -8.98 1.51 14.92
CA GLY A 310 -9.80 0.59 14.15
C GLY A 310 -10.00 1.05 12.71
N MET A 311 -11.07 0.55 12.08
CA MET A 311 -11.39 0.84 10.68
C MET A 311 -12.01 2.23 10.52
N ARG A 312 -11.46 3.03 9.61
CA ARG A 312 -11.95 4.37 9.24
C ARG A 312 -12.08 4.49 7.74
N ASN A 313 -13.02 5.32 7.28
CA ASN A 313 -13.15 5.62 5.86
C ASN A 313 -11.94 6.45 5.40
N LEU A 314 -11.19 5.95 4.43
CA LEU A 314 -9.96 6.60 3.96
C LEU A 314 -10.24 7.96 3.31
N ARG A 315 -11.42 8.13 2.67
CA ARG A 315 -11.84 9.41 2.10
C ARG A 315 -11.97 10.49 3.18
N ASP A 316 -12.51 10.14 4.35
CA ASP A 316 -12.64 11.07 5.47
C ASP A 316 -11.26 11.43 6.05
N VAL A 317 -10.38 10.45 6.21
CA VAL A 317 -8.98 10.67 6.65
C VAL A 317 -8.25 11.63 5.70
N PHE A 318 -8.45 11.49 4.39
CA PHE A 318 -7.88 12.41 3.40
C PHE A 318 -8.47 13.82 3.50
N LEU A 319 -9.77 13.96 3.70
CA LEU A 319 -10.40 15.28 3.91
C LEU A 319 -9.86 15.97 5.17
N ASP A 320 -9.71 15.23 6.27
CA ASP A 320 -9.18 15.72 7.53
C ASP A 320 -7.70 16.14 7.40
N ALA A 321 -6.94 15.43 6.57
CA ALA A 321 -5.58 15.77 6.17
C ALA A 321 -5.49 17.00 5.23
N GLY A 322 -6.62 17.58 4.82
CA GLY A 322 -6.70 18.77 3.98
C GLY A 322 -6.57 18.49 2.49
N ILE A 323 -6.76 17.25 2.05
CA ILE A 323 -6.82 16.89 0.63
C ILE A 323 -8.11 17.45 0.03
N GLY A 324 -8.01 17.99 -1.19
CA GLY A 324 -9.13 18.69 -1.83
C GLY A 324 -10.36 17.79 -2.02
N ALA A 325 -11.52 18.26 -1.58
CA ALA A 325 -12.77 17.48 -1.64
C ALA A 325 -13.15 17.00 -3.05
N ASP A 326 -12.83 17.78 -4.09
CA ASP A 326 -13.06 17.38 -5.49
C ASP A 326 -12.22 16.17 -5.90
N PHE A 327 -10.99 16.05 -5.36
CA PHE A 327 -10.14 14.88 -5.57
C PHE A 327 -10.67 13.67 -4.81
N VAL A 328 -10.96 13.86 -3.51
CA VAL A 328 -11.47 12.78 -2.65
C VAL A 328 -12.79 12.20 -3.16
N ALA A 329 -13.67 13.04 -3.71
CA ALA A 329 -14.95 12.61 -4.29
C ALA A 329 -14.78 11.66 -5.49
N GLY A 330 -13.62 11.67 -6.17
CA GLY A 330 -13.32 10.78 -7.27
C GLY A 330 -12.66 9.47 -6.87
N ILE A 331 -12.15 9.34 -5.63
CA ILE A 331 -11.47 8.11 -5.18
C ILE A 331 -12.48 6.97 -5.09
N GLU A 332 -12.21 5.83 -5.72
CA GLU A 332 -13.10 4.66 -5.73
C GLU A 332 -12.60 3.54 -4.83
N ASP A 333 -11.34 3.12 -5.01
CA ASP A 333 -10.69 2.07 -4.24
C ASP A 333 -9.31 2.53 -3.72
N VAL A 334 -8.70 1.71 -2.87
CA VAL A 334 -7.28 1.80 -2.47
C VAL A 334 -6.63 0.45 -2.75
N VAL A 335 -5.53 0.47 -3.48
CA VAL A 335 -4.85 -0.73 -3.96
C VAL A 335 -3.69 -1.10 -3.05
N ASP A 336 -2.88 -0.12 -2.66
CA ASP A 336 -1.60 -0.37 -1.98
C ASP A 336 -1.18 0.78 -1.06
N VAL A 337 -0.27 0.49 -0.12
CA VAL A 337 0.29 1.42 0.86
C VAL A 337 1.81 1.23 1.00
N SER A 338 2.56 2.31 1.11
CA SER A 338 4.02 2.27 1.27
C SER A 338 4.45 1.61 2.59
N ALA A 339 5.73 1.22 2.66
CA ALA A 339 6.29 0.54 3.83
C ALA A 339 6.15 1.33 5.13
N ASP A 340 6.19 2.66 5.06
CA ASP A 340 6.02 3.57 6.19
C ASP A 340 4.55 3.89 6.51
N GLY A 341 3.59 3.36 5.74
CA GLY A 341 2.16 3.57 5.97
C GLY A 341 1.64 4.96 5.57
N GLN A 342 2.41 5.77 4.83
CA GLN A 342 2.08 7.18 4.58
C GLN A 342 1.79 7.54 3.13
N THR A 343 2.08 6.66 2.17
CA THR A 343 1.77 6.87 0.75
C THR A 343 0.79 5.79 0.30
N PHE A 344 -0.24 6.21 -0.42
CA PHE A 344 -1.35 5.36 -0.84
C PHE A 344 -1.55 5.53 -2.34
N ILE A 345 -1.93 4.44 -3.00
CA ILE A 345 -2.36 4.45 -4.40
C ILE A 345 -3.70 3.77 -4.55
N GLY A 346 -4.39 4.09 -5.64
CA GLY A 346 -5.62 3.41 -6.03
C GLY A 346 -6.15 3.94 -7.33
N ASN A 347 -7.43 3.66 -7.56
CA ASN A 347 -8.17 4.00 -8.76
C ASN A 347 -9.38 4.88 -8.42
N GLY A 348 -9.84 5.64 -9.41
CA GLY A 348 -11.03 6.45 -9.25
C GLY A 348 -11.41 7.25 -10.49
N SER A 349 -12.58 7.88 -10.47
CA SER A 349 -13.16 8.63 -11.58
C SER A 349 -12.59 10.05 -11.70
N GLY A 350 -11.27 10.14 -11.89
CA GLY A 350 -10.50 11.38 -12.01
C GLY A 350 -10.95 12.36 -13.11
N PRO A 351 -10.16 13.40 -13.43
CA PRO A 351 -10.57 14.49 -14.32
C PRO A 351 -10.89 14.06 -15.76
N GLU A 352 -10.45 12.87 -16.17
CA GLU A 352 -10.72 12.26 -17.47
C GLU A 352 -12.15 11.66 -17.56
N GLY A 353 -12.90 11.66 -16.45
CA GLY A 353 -14.30 11.24 -16.38
C GLY A 353 -14.48 9.78 -15.97
N ALA A 354 -15.61 9.18 -16.35
CA ALA A 354 -16.09 7.88 -15.87
C ALA A 354 -15.25 6.65 -16.30
N LEU A 355 -14.10 6.85 -16.95
CA LEU A 355 -13.24 5.75 -17.40
C LEU A 355 -12.18 5.34 -16.37
N GLY A 356 -11.93 6.18 -15.37
CA GLY A 356 -11.00 5.87 -14.28
C GLY A 356 -9.60 6.46 -14.47
N SER A 357 -8.87 6.67 -13.39
CA SER A 357 -7.49 7.12 -13.37
C SER A 357 -6.82 6.60 -12.11
N ALA A 358 -5.59 6.12 -12.24
CA ALA A 358 -4.74 5.87 -11.09
C ALA A 358 -4.49 7.17 -10.32
N TRP A 359 -4.39 7.09 -9.01
CA TRP A 359 -4.08 8.20 -8.13
C TRP A 359 -2.99 7.83 -7.13
N ILE A 360 -2.29 8.85 -6.62
CA ILE A 360 -1.36 8.75 -5.50
C ILE A 360 -1.65 9.86 -4.48
N VAL A 361 -1.56 9.51 -3.20
CA VAL A 361 -1.65 10.42 -2.05
C VAL A 361 -0.48 10.14 -1.12
N SER A 362 0.27 11.17 -0.77
CA SER A 362 1.34 11.11 0.24
C SER A 362 1.00 12.02 1.41
N LEU A 363 0.88 11.41 2.59
CA LEU A 363 0.68 12.08 3.87
C LEU A 363 2.01 12.54 4.50
N ASN A 364 3.16 12.09 3.96
CA ASN A 364 4.50 12.49 4.40
C ASN A 364 4.78 14.01 4.26
N ASP A 365 4.18 14.67 3.27
CA ASP A 365 4.33 16.11 3.05
C ASP A 365 3.49 16.97 4.01
N ILE A 366 2.65 16.31 4.81
CA ILE A 366 2.03 16.87 6.01
C ILE A 366 3.04 16.73 7.16
N ALA A 367 4.21 17.35 6.98
CA ALA A 367 5.29 17.39 7.97
C ALA A 367 4.69 17.44 9.38
N GLU A 368 4.93 16.38 10.19
CA GLU A 368 4.52 16.22 11.59
C GLU A 368 3.55 17.32 11.97
N LEU A 369 2.24 17.14 11.71
CA LEU A 369 1.20 18.14 11.97
C LEU A 369 1.58 18.84 13.28
N LEU A 370 2.07 20.08 13.23
CA LEU A 370 2.61 20.73 14.42
C LEU A 370 1.46 20.92 15.39
N GLY A 371 1.31 19.98 16.33
CA GLY A 371 0.11 19.87 17.15
C GLY A 371 -0.57 18.49 17.16
N ASP A 372 -0.16 17.52 16.34
CA ASP A 372 -0.53 16.10 16.45
C ASP A 372 0.49 15.42 17.38
N TYR A 373 0.23 15.52 18.67
CA TYR A 373 1.15 15.07 19.71
C TYR A 373 0.95 13.61 20.06
N ASN A 374 -0.20 13.02 19.72
CA ASN A 374 -0.44 11.59 19.89
C ASN A 374 -0.09 10.77 18.62
N GLY A 375 0.15 11.40 17.48
CA GLY A 375 0.51 10.74 16.22
C GLY A 375 -0.68 10.14 15.48
N ASN A 376 -1.90 10.60 15.76
CA ASN A 376 -3.14 10.04 15.21
C ASN A 376 -3.52 10.60 13.82
N GLY A 377 -2.73 11.53 13.30
CA GLY A 377 -2.95 12.22 12.02
C GLY A 377 -4.06 13.28 12.06
N ILE A 378 -4.64 13.58 13.23
CA ILE A 378 -5.79 14.48 13.42
C ILE A 378 -5.48 15.45 14.56
N ILE A 379 -5.31 16.75 14.28
CA ILE A 379 -5.15 17.75 15.34
C ILE A 379 -6.49 17.99 16.05
N ASP A 380 -6.66 17.43 17.24
CA ASP A 380 -7.87 17.58 18.05
C ASP A 380 -7.59 17.85 19.56
N ALA A 381 -8.62 17.65 20.40
CA ALA A 381 -8.51 17.89 21.84
C ALA A 381 -7.64 16.83 22.57
N ALA A 382 -7.48 15.65 22.00
CA ALA A 382 -6.61 14.60 22.52
C ALA A 382 -5.14 15.04 22.41
N ASP A 383 -4.75 15.71 21.33
CA ASP A 383 -3.41 16.27 21.20
C ASP A 383 -3.13 17.37 22.20
N TYR A 384 -4.12 18.24 22.43
CA TYR A 384 -4.01 19.24 23.48
C TYR A 384 -3.81 18.60 24.86
N THR A 385 -4.38 17.41 25.08
CA THR A 385 -4.19 16.64 26.31
C THR A 385 -2.76 16.10 26.41
N VAL A 386 -2.23 15.51 25.33
CA VAL A 386 -0.83 15.05 25.30
C VAL A 386 0.15 16.20 25.50
N TRP A 387 -0.11 17.35 24.87
CA TRP A 387 0.67 18.56 25.09
C TRP A 387 0.57 19.05 26.54
N GLN A 388 -0.64 19.09 27.11
CA GLN A 388 -0.89 19.57 28.47
C GLN A 388 -0.19 18.68 29.50
N ASP A 389 -0.26 17.36 29.32
CA ASP A 389 0.33 16.38 30.24
C ASP A 389 1.87 16.44 30.22
N ASN A 390 2.46 16.85 29.10
CA ASN A 390 3.90 16.98 28.93
C ASN A 390 4.43 18.42 29.06
N PHE A 391 3.54 19.40 29.34
CA PHE A 391 3.91 20.82 29.43
C PHE A 391 4.93 21.09 30.55
N GLY A 392 6.12 21.58 30.18
CA GLY A 392 7.19 21.95 31.12
C GLY A 392 8.11 20.79 31.55
N ASN A 393 7.98 19.61 30.93
CA ASN A 393 8.85 18.47 31.20
C ASN A 393 10.18 18.64 30.44
N THR A 394 11.29 18.84 31.15
CA THR A 394 12.63 19.14 30.57
C THR A 394 13.60 17.95 30.58
N ASN A 395 13.10 16.75 30.90
CA ASN A 395 13.93 15.55 30.98
C ASN A 395 14.11 14.91 29.59
N LEU A 396 15.19 15.28 28.91
CA LEU A 396 15.69 14.57 27.73
C LEU A 396 16.32 13.23 28.16
N SER A 397 15.50 12.19 28.32
CA SER A 397 15.99 10.82 28.21
C SER A 397 15.82 10.38 26.76
N ILE A 398 16.94 10.31 26.04
CA ILE A 398 17.05 9.79 24.68
C ILE A 398 16.72 8.30 24.76
N ASN A 399 15.44 7.95 24.60
CA ASN A 399 14.92 6.69 24.07
C ASN A 399 13.40 6.82 24.10
N THR A 400 12.81 6.79 22.89
CA THR A 400 11.38 6.85 22.53
C THR A 400 10.66 8.22 22.63
N LEU A 401 10.32 8.76 21.45
CA LEU A 401 9.33 9.79 21.09
C LEU A 401 9.77 11.26 20.92
N SER A 402 9.37 11.79 19.74
CA SER A 402 9.02 13.16 19.33
C SER A 402 9.62 14.32 20.15
N ILE A 403 10.51 15.07 19.51
CA ILE A 403 10.96 16.37 20.01
C ILE A 403 9.78 17.34 19.87
N ILE A 404 8.99 17.51 20.93
CA ILE A 404 7.92 18.51 21.01
C ILE A 404 8.54 19.92 20.92
N PRO A 405 8.35 20.69 19.83
CA PRO A 405 8.88 22.04 19.75
C PRO A 405 7.97 23.00 20.53
N GLU A 406 8.48 23.66 21.58
CA GLU A 406 7.70 24.69 22.26
C GLU A 406 7.40 25.87 21.30
N PRO A 407 6.15 26.39 21.25
CA PRO A 407 5.89 27.64 20.57
C PRO A 407 6.72 28.75 21.23
N SER A 408 7.40 29.55 20.41
CA SER A 408 8.42 30.56 20.77
C SER A 408 7.92 31.77 21.61
N THR A 409 7.03 31.53 22.55
CA THR A 409 6.50 32.50 23.51
C THR A 409 7.39 32.71 24.74
N GLY A 410 8.41 31.87 24.95
CA GLY A 410 9.40 31.99 26.04
C GLY A 410 10.20 33.30 26.04
N LEU A 411 10.30 34.01 24.91
CA LEU A 411 10.95 35.32 24.82
C LEU A 411 10.06 36.50 25.26
N ALA A 412 8.74 36.31 25.46
CA ALA A 412 7.84 37.39 25.85
C ALA A 412 7.78 37.62 27.37
N LEU A 413 8.10 36.63 28.20
CA LEU A 413 7.99 36.73 29.67
C LEU A 413 9.23 37.31 30.39
N PHE A 414 10.37 37.42 29.71
CA PHE A 414 11.55 38.12 30.26
C PHE A 414 11.55 39.65 30.02
N SER A 415 10.61 40.16 29.22
CA SER A 415 10.53 41.59 28.87
C SER A 415 9.71 42.44 29.87
N PHE A 416 9.03 41.82 30.84
CA PHE A 416 8.17 42.54 31.80
C PHE A 416 8.69 42.57 33.26
N ALA A 417 9.79 41.87 33.57
CA ALA A 417 10.33 41.80 34.94
C ALA A 417 11.47 42.79 35.25
N THR A 418 11.95 43.58 34.29
CA THR A 418 13.07 44.54 34.50
C THR A 418 12.66 46.02 34.53
N LEU A 419 11.36 46.36 34.58
CA LEU A 419 10.90 47.76 34.59
C LEU A 419 10.36 48.28 35.94
N VAL A 420 10.47 47.55 37.05
CA VAL A 420 9.90 47.99 38.35
C VAL A 420 10.89 48.11 39.52
N PHE A 421 12.14 47.65 39.43
CA PHE A 421 13.12 47.88 40.50
C PHE A 421 14.41 48.54 39.99
N GLY A 422 14.41 49.87 39.96
CA GLY A 422 15.60 50.64 39.59
C GLY A 422 15.49 52.16 39.77
N ARG A 423 14.73 52.68 40.74
CA ARG A 423 14.82 54.10 41.14
C ARG A 423 15.61 54.22 42.44
N GLY A 424 16.89 54.62 42.33
CA GLY A 424 17.71 54.90 43.52
C GLY A 424 19.11 55.47 43.25
N ARG A 425 19.18 56.81 43.15
CA ARG A 425 20.32 57.71 43.50
C ARG A 425 21.59 57.77 42.62
N VAL A 426 21.57 58.82 41.80
CA VAL A 426 22.64 59.79 41.43
C VAL A 426 23.89 59.83 42.33
N ARG A 427 25.09 59.72 41.72
CA ARG A 427 26.32 60.49 42.08
C ARG A 427 27.27 60.75 40.88
N ARG A 428 27.44 62.06 40.59
CA ARG A 428 28.57 62.88 40.06
C ARG A 428 29.66 62.32 39.09
N ALA A 429 29.79 63.05 37.96
CA ALA A 429 30.97 63.68 37.29
C ALA A 429 32.31 62.92 37.21
N THR A 430 33.06 62.88 36.09
CA THR A 430 33.65 63.99 35.29
C THR A 430 34.25 63.41 33.96
N PRO A 431 34.58 64.21 32.93
CA PRO A 431 34.63 63.77 31.51
C PRO A 431 36.06 63.67 30.91
N SER A 432 36.18 63.03 29.75
CA SER A 432 37.25 63.34 28.78
C SER A 432 36.74 63.23 27.34
N ARG A 433 36.90 64.34 26.61
CA ARG A 433 36.40 64.69 25.27
C ARG A 433 37.22 64.03 24.13
N PRO A 434 36.64 63.78 22.94
CA PRO A 434 37.30 63.11 21.82
C PRO A 434 38.07 64.07 20.90
N THR A 435 39.09 63.56 20.21
CA THR A 435 39.77 64.25 19.10
C THR A 435 39.20 63.80 17.76
N SER A 436 38.66 64.78 17.05
CA SER A 436 38.17 64.79 15.68
C SER A 436 39.26 64.60 14.63
N GLY A 437 38.93 63.89 13.53
CA GLY A 437 39.62 63.98 12.25
C GLY A 437 38.60 64.31 11.13
N PRO A 438 38.87 65.30 10.24
CA PRO A 438 37.99 65.73 9.14
C PRO A 438 38.15 64.78 7.93
N ALA A 439 37.10 64.42 7.21
CA ALA A 439 36.33 65.17 6.19
C ALA A 439 37.07 65.36 4.83
N ASP A 440 36.53 64.64 3.86
CA ASP A 440 36.19 65.04 2.49
C ASP A 440 37.25 65.32 1.41
N THR A 441 37.05 64.59 0.30
CA THR A 441 37.12 64.99 -1.12
C THR A 441 36.26 63.95 -1.88
N PHE A 442 35.26 64.21 -2.71
CA PHE A 442 34.74 65.39 -3.43
C PHE A 442 33.22 65.26 -3.60
#